data_AF-A0AAU2WHB7-F1
#
_entry.id   AF-A0AAU2WHB7-F1
#
_cell.length_a   1.000
_cell.length_b   1.000
_cell.length_c   1.000
_cell.angle_alpha   90.00
_cell.angle_beta   90.00
_cell.angle_gamma   90.00
#
_symmetry.space_group_name_H-M   'P 1'
#
loop_
_entity.id
_entity.type
_entity.pdbx_description
1 polymer ?
#
loop_
_entity_poly.entity_id
_entity_poly.type
_entity_poly.pdbx_seq_one_letter_code
_entity_poly.pdbx_strand_id
1 'polypeptide(L)' 'MSNEARAQLSTELGAQPPQSFGELTEAQTLLLATSLRGERERRAAGLGDAAEEALKLVPALARGPVRRILFR' A
#
# COMPACT_ATOMS: atom_id res chain seq x y z
N MET A 1 -20.90 3.65 13.09
CA MET A 1 -19.56 4.01 12.54
C MET A 1 -19.51 5.51 12.33
N SER A 2 -18.43 6.17 12.75
CA SER A 2 -18.22 7.60 12.47
C SER A 2 -17.89 7.84 10.99
N ASN A 3 -18.20 9.03 10.47
CA ASN A 3 -17.85 9.40 9.09
C ASN A 3 -16.34 9.40 8.86
N GLU A 4 -15.55 9.69 9.89
CA GLU A 4 -14.09 9.72 9.84
C GLU A 4 -13.49 8.32 9.64
N ALA A 5 -13.93 7.33 10.43
CA ALA A 5 -13.49 5.95 10.27
C ALA A 5 -13.84 5.38 8.87
N ARG A 6 -15.01 5.77 8.33
CA ARG A 6 -15.43 5.38 6.98
C ARG A 6 -14.58 6.04 5.89
N ALA A 7 -14.25 7.32 6.06
CA ALA A 7 -13.40 8.05 5.13
C ALA A 7 -11.98 7.46 5.10
N GLN A 8 -11.42 7.16 6.26
CA GLN A 8 -10.10 6.52 6.37
C GLN A 8 -10.08 5.15 5.69
N LEU A 9 -11.10 4.32 5.92
CA LEU A 9 -11.21 3.03 5.24
C LEU A 9 -11.34 3.17 3.72
N SER A 10 -12.08 4.17 3.23
CA SER A 10 -12.21 4.41 1.79
C SER A 10 -10.87 4.78 1.15
N THR A 11 -10.06 5.60 1.81
CA THR A 11 -8.71 5.93 1.39
C THR A 11 -7.83 4.67 1.30
N GLU A 12 -7.88 3.81 2.30
CA GLU A 12 -7.08 2.58 2.34
C GLU A 12 -7.58 1.50 1.36
N LEU A 13 -8.84 1.53 0.95
CA LEU A 13 -9.36 0.66 -0.12
C LEU A 13 -9.10 1.24 -1.52
N GLY A 14 -8.94 2.56 -1.65
CA GLY A 14 -8.92 3.24 -2.94
C GLY A 14 -10.28 3.22 -3.66
N ALA A 15 -11.34 2.89 -2.93
CA ALA A 15 -12.71 2.77 -3.42
C ALA A 15 -13.70 3.02 -2.27
N GLN A 16 -14.98 3.17 -2.60
CA GLN A 16 -16.00 3.24 -1.56
C GLN A 16 -16.17 1.87 -0.87
N PRO A 17 -16.19 1.82 0.47
CA PRO A 17 -16.45 0.58 1.20
C PRO A 17 -17.85 0.05 0.86
N PRO A 18 -18.01 -1.28 0.64
CA PRO A 18 -19.30 -1.91 0.45
C PRO A 18 -20.29 -1.60 1.58
N GLN A 19 -21.59 -1.64 1.30
CA GLN A 19 -22.61 -1.33 2.31
C GLN A 19 -22.55 -2.26 3.53
N SER A 20 -22.15 -3.52 3.35
CA SER A 20 -21.96 -4.49 4.43
C SER A 20 -20.95 -4.04 5.49
N PHE A 21 -20.03 -3.13 5.16
CA PHE A 21 -19.08 -2.57 6.13
C PHE A 21 -19.75 -1.56 7.08
N GLY A 22 -20.99 -1.15 6.81
CA GLY A 22 -21.80 -0.36 7.74
C GLY A 22 -22.16 -1.12 9.02
N GLU A 23 -22.08 -2.44 9.02
CA GLU A 23 -22.32 -3.30 10.18
C GLU A 23 -21.12 -3.35 11.14
N LEU A 24 -19.94 -2.90 10.69
CA LEU A 24 -18.74 -2.87 11.50
C LEU A 24 -18.85 -1.82 12.59
N THR A 25 -18.41 -2.19 13.78
CA THR A 25 -18.13 -1.22 14.85
C THR A 25 -17.00 -0.29 14.42
N GLU A 26 -16.91 0.86 15.08
CA GLU A 26 -15.83 1.82 14.82
C GLU A 26 -14.45 1.22 15.09
N ALA A 27 -14.29 0.47 16.18
CA ALA A 27 -13.05 -0.22 16.50
C ALA A 27 -12.65 -1.24 15.40
N GLN A 28 -13.59 -2.03 14.90
CA GLN A 28 -13.34 -2.97 13.79
C GLN A 28 -12.96 -2.23 12.49
N THR A 29 -13.59 -1.10 12.23
CA THR A 29 -13.31 -0.28 11.04
C THR A 29 -11.88 0.27 11.08
N LEU A 30 -11.47 0.83 12.24
CA LEU A 30 -10.13 1.36 12.44
C LEU A 30 -9.06 0.27 12.37
N LEU A 31 -9.32 -0.90 12.96
CA LEU A 31 -8.43 -2.06 12.88
C LEU A 31 -8.24 -2.49 11.42
N LEU A 32 -9.32 -2.54 10.64
CA LEU A 32 -9.27 -2.92 9.23
C LEU A 32 -8.49 -1.91 8.39
N ALA A 33 -8.76 -0.61 8.56
CA ALA A 33 -8.03 0.44 7.86
C ALA A 33 -6.53 0.38 8.15
N THR A 34 -6.15 0.20 9.43
CA THR A 34 -4.75 0.09 9.84
C THR A 34 -4.08 -1.15 9.25
N SER A 35 -4.80 -2.28 9.21
CA SER A 35 -4.30 -3.53 8.63
C SER A 35 -4.08 -3.40 7.12
N LEU A 36 -5.00 -2.74 6.41
CA LEU A 36 -4.89 -2.48 4.97
C LEU A 36 -3.69 -1.57 4.65
N ARG A 37 -3.47 -0.53 5.45
CA ARG A 37 -2.28 0.33 5.33
C ARG A 37 -1.00 -0.47 5.49
N GLY A 38 -0.88 -1.26 6.55
CA GLY A 38 0.30 -2.08 6.81
C GLY A 38 0.57 -3.10 5.69
N GLU A 39 -0.48 -3.70 5.12
CA GLU A 39 -0.33 -4.57 3.93
C GLU A 39 0.13 -3.82 2.69
N ARG A 40 -0.34 -2.59 2.46
CA ARG A 40 0.13 -1.77 1.34
C ARG A 40 1.60 -1.41 1.49
N GLU A 41 2.01 -0.99 2.69
CA GLU A 41 3.40 -0.70 2.99
C GLU A 41 4.30 -1.93 2.79
N ARG A 42 3.87 -3.11 3.26
CA ARG A 42 4.57 -4.39 3.04
C ARG A 42 4.70 -4.73 1.56
N ARG A 43 3.64 -4.56 0.77
CA ARG A 43 3.66 -4.83 -0.67
C ARG A 43 4.56 -3.85 -1.41
N ALA A 44 4.52 -2.57 -1.06
CA ALA A 44 5.40 -1.55 -1.63
C ALA A 44 6.87 -1.86 -1.32
N ALA A 45 7.18 -2.30 -0.10
CA ALA A 45 8.52 -2.75 0.28
C ALA A 45 8.95 -3.97 -0.54
N GLY A 46 8.10 -4.99 -0.67
CA GLY A 46 8.41 -6.18 -1.48
C GLY A 46 8.61 -5.88 -2.98
N LEU A 47 7.87 -4.92 -3.53
CA LEU A 47 8.11 -4.40 -4.88
C LEU A 47 9.45 -3.67 -4.99
N GLY A 48 9.83 -2.94 -3.94
CA GLY A 48 11.13 -2.30 -3.81
C GLY A 48 12.27 -3.31 -3.90
N ASP A 49 12.21 -4.34 -3.06
CA ASP A 49 13.20 -5.42 -3.01
C ASP A 49 13.28 -6.16 -4.35
N ALA A 50 12.14 -6.47 -4.96
CA ALA A 50 12.10 -7.13 -6.27
C ALA A 50 12.75 -6.27 -7.38
N ALA A 51 12.54 -4.96 -7.35
CA ALA A 51 13.18 -4.04 -8.30
C ALA A 51 14.69 -3.92 -8.06
N GLU A 52 15.16 -4.00 -6.82
CA GLU A 52 16.60 -4.05 -6.49
C GLU A 52 17.25 -5.34 -6.99
N GLU A 53 16.58 -6.48 -6.84
CA GLU A 53 17.05 -7.75 -7.39
C GLU A 53 17.11 -7.71 -8.92
N ALA A 54 16.11 -7.12 -9.57
CA ALA A 54 16.11 -6.95 -11.02
C ALA A 54 17.27 -6.07 -11.53
N LEU A 55 17.69 -5.06 -10.75
CA LEU A 55 18.86 -4.23 -11.09
C LEU A 55 20.17 -5.02 -11.12
N LYS A 56 20.26 -6.18 -10.46
CA LYS A 56 21.45 -7.04 -10.55
C LYS A 56 21.67 -7.57 -11.96
N LEU A 57 20.60 -7.72 -12.75
CA LEU A 57 20.65 -8.13 -14.16
C LEU A 57 21.15 -7.00 -15.08
N VAL A 58 21.07 -5.74 -14.63
CA VAL A 58 21.57 -4.59 -15.38
C VAL A 58 23.10 -4.49 -15.22
N PRO A 59 23.86 -4.19 -16.29
CA PRO A 59 25.30 -3.94 -16.20
C PRO A 59 25.64 -2.86 -15.17
N ALA A 60 26.70 -3.06 -14.39
CA ALA A 60 27.03 -2.22 -13.23
C ALA A 60 27.08 -0.71 -13.54
N LEU A 61 27.59 -0.33 -14.72
CA LEU A 61 27.68 1.06 -15.18
C LEU A 61 26.31 1.74 -15.39
N ALA A 62 25.27 0.96 -15.72
CA ALA A 62 23.93 1.47 -16.00
C ALA A 62 22.97 1.38 -14.80
N ARG A 63 23.34 0.69 -13.71
CA ARG A 63 22.47 0.51 -12.54
C ARG A 63 22.04 1.83 -11.90
N GLY A 64 22.94 2.80 -11.75
CA GLY A 64 22.64 4.08 -11.11
C GLY A 64 21.59 4.92 -11.87
N PRO A 65 21.72 5.10 -13.20
CA PRO A 65 20.68 5.69 -14.03
C PRO A 65 19.34 4.94 -13.98
N VAL A 66 19.34 3.60 -14.12
CA VAL A 66 18.11 2.80 -14.14
C VAL A 66 17.39 2.82 -12.79
N ARG A 67 18.13 2.73 -11.68
CA ARG A 67 17.59 2.88 -10.32
C ARG A 67 16.81 4.19 -10.16
N ARG A 68 17.37 5.32 -10.61
CA ARG A 68 16.71 6.64 -10.51
C ARG A 68 15.40 6.73 -11.29
N ILE A 69 15.22 5.93 -12.33
CA ILE A 69 13.99 5.90 -13.13
C ILE A 69 12.94 5.01 -12.45
N LEU A 70 13.35 3.86 -11.90
CA LEU A 70 12.43 2.89 -11.29
C LEU A 70 11.92 3.31 -9.90
N PHE A 71 12.70 4.08 -9.14
CA PHE A 71 12.41 4.43 -7.73
C PHE A 71 12.15 5.92 -7.49
N ARG A 72 11.58 6.62 -8.47
CA ARG A 72 11.29 8.05 -8.36
C ARG A 72 10.03 8.34 -7.55
#